data_AF-A0A2P8PYE7-F1
#
_entry.id   AF-A0A2P8PYE7-F1
#
_cell.length_a   1.000
_cell.length_b   1.000
_cell.length_c   1.000
_cell.angle_alpha   90.00
_cell.angle_beta   90.00
_cell.angle_gamma   90.00
#
_symmetry.space_group_name_H-M   'P 1'
#
loop_
_entity.id
_entity.type
_entity.pdbx_description
1 polymer ?
#
loop_
_entity_poly.entity_id
_entity_poly.type
_entity_poly.pdbx_seq_one_letter_code
_entity_poly.pdbx_strand_id
1 'polypeptide(L)'
;MTAPSASPVIDALAREPLSAAQQTRLHRAIWAERGRLLDVPVTVTPCPFDDTQLLGLRREGRAVGYLPHELSSHLTRDRFRAVFPDMDSYAESPANGFTNDGDVWGWFDYEAARDAPWLDLDETATLKAIAAAGRTMLTLDQYIVAGQDQYVLTGHHLDDRRSWSRLATSYDGRTIAARFDGDQPEEGRENEPPTPGSLLVAYDLRPSDNGRMLGVRTRSATPPLKALWDDLWTRTTDAYVRAGYPARLGTAPADYLAGLPRVPQQPAAYTDRFAVPLVVEPRIPWQEQARLLGIRLSSQSQRFSFAAVDPTASPDRPYVGWFNAWHARFPGPISSIDARAQLVADECGATPIELLAMNTALPDLVRTSRFFEAVGFVMTTPTTEHITNRSPGRCLCLYRWRGAPELGANQHPMPYPMFRPLVRGRDVTTFSATTEERR
;
A
#
# COMPACT_ATOMS: atom_id res chain seq x y z
N MET A 1 -0.54 -21.01 9.74
CA MET A 1 0.92 -20.84 9.66
C MET A 1 1.46 -21.11 11.04
N THR A 2 2.43 -22.01 11.19
CA THR A 2 3.23 -22.07 12.41
C THR A 2 4.08 -20.81 12.43
N ALA A 3 4.08 -20.04 13.53
CA ALA A 3 5.07 -19.00 13.77
C ALA A 3 6.44 -19.55 13.33
N PRO A 4 7.31 -18.79 12.62
CA PRO A 4 8.66 -19.25 12.38
C PRO A 4 9.19 -19.63 13.75
N SER A 5 9.42 -20.93 13.95
CA SER A 5 9.74 -21.48 15.26
C SER A 5 10.91 -20.65 15.76
N ALA A 6 10.65 -19.83 16.77
CA ALA A 6 11.73 -19.12 17.42
C ALA A 6 12.71 -20.21 17.87
N SER A 7 14.01 -19.95 17.72
CA SER A 7 15.04 -20.89 18.14
C SER A 7 14.68 -21.42 19.53
N PRO A 8 14.83 -22.74 19.82
CA PRO A 8 14.54 -23.29 21.15
C PRO A 8 15.20 -22.52 22.29
N VAL A 9 16.33 -21.83 22.00
CA VAL A 9 17.02 -20.90 22.91
C VAL A 9 16.19 -19.64 23.19
N ILE A 10 15.60 -19.03 22.17
CA ILE A 10 14.73 -17.86 22.30
C ILE A 10 13.47 -18.24 23.07
N ASP A 11 12.83 -19.37 22.74
CA ASP A 11 11.65 -19.88 23.44
C ASP A 11 11.91 -20.14 24.93
N ALA A 12 13.08 -20.69 25.26
CA ALA A 12 13.48 -20.92 26.64
C ALA A 12 13.69 -19.60 27.39
N LEU A 13 14.42 -18.65 26.80
CA LEU A 13 14.70 -17.35 27.40
C LEU A 13 13.44 -16.50 27.59
N ALA A 14 12.48 -16.57 26.66
CA ALA A 14 11.21 -15.84 26.72
C ALA A 14 10.30 -16.28 27.88
N ARG A 15 10.48 -17.51 28.39
CA ARG A 15 9.67 -18.07 29.49
C ARG A 15 10.22 -17.74 30.88
N GLU A 16 11.45 -17.25 30.98
CA GLU A 16 12.04 -16.85 32.25
C GLU A 16 11.50 -15.48 32.72
N PRO A 17 11.40 -15.22 34.04
CA PRO A 17 11.21 -13.86 34.53
C PRO A 17 12.35 -12.98 34.02
N LEU A 18 12.06 -11.89 33.31
CA LEU A 18 13.08 -11.13 32.59
C LEU A 18 13.75 -10.07 33.50
N SER A 19 14.88 -10.41 34.14
CA SER A 19 15.83 -9.43 34.69
C SER A 19 16.58 -8.67 33.58
N ALA A 20 17.30 -7.61 33.92
CA ALA A 20 18.14 -6.85 32.99
C ALA A 20 19.17 -7.74 32.24
N ALA A 21 19.78 -8.68 32.95
CA ALA A 21 20.72 -9.63 32.37
C ALA A 21 20.00 -10.60 31.41
N GLN A 22 18.81 -11.07 31.77
CA GLN A 22 17.99 -11.94 30.91
C GLN A 22 17.51 -11.22 29.66
N GLN A 23 17.07 -9.95 29.76
CA GLN A 23 16.73 -9.11 28.61
C GLN A 23 17.92 -9.01 27.65
N THR A 24 19.10 -8.73 28.18
CA THR A 24 20.34 -8.68 27.38
C THR A 24 20.60 -10.00 26.65
N ARG A 25 20.46 -11.14 27.34
CA ARG A 25 20.65 -12.47 26.71
C ARG A 25 19.62 -12.77 25.63
N LEU A 26 18.35 -12.48 25.90
CA LEU A 26 17.24 -12.68 24.98
C LEU A 26 17.45 -11.88 23.69
N HIS A 27 17.68 -10.58 23.80
CA HIS A 27 17.89 -9.71 22.64
C HIS A 27 19.19 -10.04 21.88
N ARG A 28 20.26 -10.47 22.58
CA ARG A 28 21.46 -11.01 21.93
C ARG A 28 21.15 -12.26 21.11
N ALA A 29 20.35 -13.18 21.64
CA ALA A 29 19.97 -14.41 20.92
C ALA A 29 19.11 -14.08 19.69
N ILE A 30 18.12 -13.20 19.84
CA ILE A 30 17.28 -12.72 18.73
C ILE A 30 18.13 -12.09 17.63
N TRP A 31 19.00 -11.14 17.99
CA TRP A 31 19.83 -10.43 17.01
C TRP A 31 21.01 -11.24 16.47
N ALA A 32 21.45 -12.28 17.17
CA ALA A 32 22.42 -13.23 16.62
C ALA A 32 21.83 -14.03 15.45
N GLU A 33 20.54 -14.40 15.52
CA GLU A 33 19.86 -15.07 14.40
C GLU A 33 19.55 -14.09 13.27
N ARG A 34 18.98 -12.92 13.59
CA ARG A 34 18.62 -11.90 12.59
C ARG A 34 19.82 -11.27 11.91
N GLY A 35 20.90 -11.02 12.65
CA GLY A 35 22.14 -10.43 12.12
C GLY A 35 22.82 -11.31 11.06
N ARG A 36 22.69 -12.64 11.15
CA ARG A 36 23.17 -13.56 10.10
C ARG A 36 22.45 -13.35 8.77
N LEU A 37 21.17 -12.98 8.80
CA LEU A 37 20.39 -12.70 7.58
C LEU A 37 20.77 -11.37 6.92
N LEU A 38 21.34 -10.44 7.70
CA LEU A 38 21.77 -9.13 7.23
C LEU A 38 23.21 -9.11 6.70
N ASP A 39 23.96 -10.20 6.90
CA ASP A 39 25.41 -10.25 6.66
C ASP A 39 26.17 -9.10 7.36
N VAL A 40 25.68 -8.68 8.53
CA VAL A 40 26.31 -7.65 9.37
C VAL A 40 26.41 -8.10 10.83
N PRO A 41 27.54 -7.85 11.51
CA PRO A 41 27.66 -8.16 12.93
C PRO A 41 26.82 -7.17 13.76
N VAL A 42 25.73 -7.65 14.35
CA VAL A 42 24.90 -6.86 15.27
C VAL A 42 25.40 -7.02 16.70
N THR A 43 25.76 -5.90 17.35
CA THR A 43 26.20 -5.89 18.75
C THR A 43 25.12 -5.34 19.67
N VAL A 44 24.52 -6.20 20.49
CA VAL A 44 23.53 -5.77 21.49
C VAL A 44 24.23 -5.38 22.80
N THR A 45 24.12 -4.10 23.16
CA THR A 45 24.63 -3.55 24.42
C THR A 45 23.85 -4.09 25.62
N PRO A 46 24.43 -4.09 26.84
CA PRO A 46 23.68 -4.44 28.05
C PRO A 46 22.41 -3.61 28.22
N CYS A 47 21.33 -4.25 28.67
CA CYS A 47 20.08 -3.60 29.00
C CYS A 47 20.31 -2.51 30.07
N PRO A 48 19.94 -1.24 29.81
CA PRO A 48 20.19 -0.14 30.74
C PRO A 48 19.15 -0.08 31.87
N PHE A 49 18.02 -0.78 31.73
CA PHE A 49 16.97 -0.82 32.73
C PHE A 49 17.35 -1.78 33.86
N ASP A 50 17.17 -1.36 35.11
CA ASP A 50 17.28 -2.25 36.25
C ASP A 50 16.01 -3.12 36.43
N ASP A 51 16.10 -4.12 37.29
CA ASP A 51 15.00 -5.07 37.52
C ASP A 51 13.73 -4.40 38.09
N THR A 52 13.88 -3.30 38.84
CA THR A 52 12.75 -2.55 39.40
C THR A 52 12.04 -1.77 38.30
N GLN A 53 12.79 -1.13 37.40
CA GLN A 53 12.26 -0.44 36.23
C GLN A 53 11.55 -1.41 35.30
N LEU A 54 12.15 -2.57 34.99
CA LEU A 54 11.53 -3.61 34.17
C LEU A 54 10.22 -4.14 34.77
N LEU A 55 10.19 -4.34 36.09
CA LEU A 55 8.97 -4.73 36.78
C LEU A 55 7.89 -3.65 36.74
N GLY A 56 8.29 -2.37 36.88
CA GLY A 56 7.41 -1.22 36.71
C GLY A 56 6.79 -1.17 35.31
N LEU A 57 7.63 -1.24 34.28
CA LEU A 57 7.20 -1.30 32.87
C LEU A 57 6.18 -2.40 32.65
N ARG A 58 6.48 -3.62 33.11
CA ARG A 58 5.58 -4.77 32.95
C ARG A 58 4.23 -4.57 33.64
N ARG A 59 4.20 -3.96 34.83
CA ARG A 59 2.94 -3.65 35.55
C ARG A 59 2.07 -2.66 34.79
N GLU A 60 2.68 -1.78 34.02
CA GLU A 60 2.01 -0.81 33.17
C GLU A 60 1.64 -1.38 31.79
N GLY A 61 1.93 -2.66 31.52
CA GLY A 61 1.67 -3.27 30.22
C GLY A 61 2.72 -2.95 29.14
N ARG A 62 3.91 -2.49 29.56
CA ARG A 62 5.03 -2.13 28.67
C ARG A 62 6.06 -3.25 28.59
N ALA A 63 6.80 -3.26 27.48
CA ALA A 63 7.93 -4.16 27.22
C ALA A 63 9.13 -3.36 26.68
N VAL A 64 10.28 -4.02 26.56
CA VAL A 64 11.53 -3.42 26.06
C VAL A 64 12.00 -4.11 24.78
N GLY A 65 12.45 -3.32 23.82
CA GLY A 65 12.99 -3.75 22.55
C GLY A 65 14.43 -3.26 22.34
N TYR A 66 15.10 -3.80 21.32
CA TYR A 66 16.41 -3.35 20.89
C TYR A 66 16.46 -3.15 19.38
N LEU A 67 16.74 -1.92 18.93
CA LEU A 67 16.92 -1.58 17.52
C LEU A 67 18.41 -1.41 17.20
N PRO A 68 19.01 -2.27 16.35
CA PRO A 68 20.38 -2.09 15.89
C PRO A 68 20.55 -0.81 15.09
N HIS A 69 21.73 -0.21 15.19
CA HIS A 69 22.10 0.99 14.42
C HIS A 69 22.04 0.74 12.90
N GLU A 70 22.31 -0.47 12.46
CA GLU A 70 22.28 -0.86 11.04
C GLU A 70 20.86 -0.82 10.42
N LEU A 71 19.83 -0.67 11.25
CA LEU A 71 18.41 -0.64 10.88
C LEU A 71 17.70 0.64 11.37
N SER A 72 18.40 1.58 12.00
CA SER A 72 17.78 2.75 12.64
C SER A 72 17.49 3.92 11.70
N SER A 73 17.79 3.78 10.41
CA SER A 73 17.59 4.82 9.42
C SER A 73 16.61 4.38 8.34
N HIS A 74 15.81 5.34 7.87
CA HIS A 74 14.94 5.17 6.71
C HIS A 74 15.71 4.74 5.44
N LEU A 75 16.98 5.12 5.34
CA LEU A 75 17.87 4.73 4.23
C LEU A 75 18.28 3.26 4.24
N THR A 76 18.12 2.58 5.38
CA THR A 76 18.50 1.18 5.60
C THR A 76 17.29 0.26 5.82
N ARG A 77 16.07 0.80 5.70
CA ARG A 77 14.82 0.09 6.02
C ARG A 77 14.55 -1.10 5.09
N ASP A 78 15.15 -1.11 3.91
CA ASP A 78 15.10 -2.23 2.97
C ASP A 78 15.73 -3.52 3.52
N ARG A 79 16.63 -3.40 4.48
CA ARG A 79 17.23 -4.53 5.20
C ARG A 79 16.21 -5.30 6.05
N PHE A 80 15.12 -4.66 6.49
CA PHE A 80 14.06 -5.39 7.20
C PHE A 80 13.46 -6.51 6.36
N ARG A 81 13.50 -6.41 5.03
CA ARG A 81 13.03 -7.48 4.13
C ARG A 81 13.80 -8.78 4.31
N ALA A 82 15.10 -8.71 4.59
CA ALA A 82 15.91 -9.90 4.82
C ALA A 82 15.58 -10.57 6.16
N VAL A 83 15.19 -9.77 7.15
CA VAL A 83 14.92 -10.22 8.52
C VAL A 83 13.46 -10.67 8.71
N PHE A 84 12.53 -9.97 8.07
CA PHE A 84 11.08 -10.13 8.19
C PHE A 84 10.44 -10.24 6.80
N PRO A 85 10.64 -11.36 6.09
CA PRO A 85 10.19 -11.52 4.70
C PRO A 85 8.67 -11.43 4.54
N ASP A 86 7.91 -11.74 5.59
CA ASP A 86 6.44 -11.69 5.60
C ASP A 86 5.87 -10.28 5.83
N MET A 87 6.73 -9.30 6.14
CA MET A 87 6.32 -7.93 6.43
C MET A 87 5.64 -7.24 5.25
N ASP A 88 6.01 -7.60 4.02
CA ASP A 88 5.38 -7.18 2.77
C ASP A 88 4.94 -5.70 2.77
N SER A 89 5.81 -4.78 3.22
CA SER A 89 5.45 -3.37 3.42
C SER A 89 6.16 -2.43 2.49
N TYR A 90 5.49 -1.33 2.10
CA TYR A 90 6.11 -0.34 1.23
C TYR A 90 7.14 0.51 1.97
N ALA A 91 7.04 0.53 3.30
CA ALA A 91 8.05 1.10 4.16
C ALA A 91 9.42 0.49 3.89
N GLU A 92 9.53 -0.77 3.44
CA GLU A 92 10.83 -1.39 3.14
C GLU A 92 11.54 -0.78 1.92
N SER A 93 10.85 -0.08 1.02
CA SER A 93 11.50 0.39 -0.20
C SER A 93 12.57 1.45 0.13
N PRO A 94 13.81 1.37 -0.37
CA PRO A 94 14.81 2.41 -0.15
C PRO A 94 14.44 3.74 -0.84
N ALA A 95 13.46 3.70 -1.75
CA ALA A 95 12.85 4.87 -2.38
C ALA A 95 11.45 5.18 -1.79
N ASN A 96 11.23 4.86 -0.51
CA ASN A 96 10.03 5.28 0.21
C ASN A 96 10.14 6.78 0.58
N GLY A 97 9.00 7.45 0.77
CA GLY A 97 8.95 8.85 1.20
C GLY A 97 8.83 9.03 2.72
N PHE A 98 9.15 8.01 3.51
CA PHE A 98 9.03 8.03 4.95
C PHE A 98 10.31 8.50 5.63
N THR A 99 10.16 9.47 6.52
CA THR A 99 11.27 10.04 7.29
C THR A 99 10.96 9.94 8.77
N ASN A 100 11.88 9.37 9.55
CA ASN A 100 11.76 9.40 11.01
C ASN A 100 12.04 10.81 11.52
N ASP A 101 11.43 11.19 12.64
CA ASP A 101 11.71 12.47 13.30
C ASP A 101 13.17 12.55 13.81
N GLY A 102 13.81 11.38 13.98
CA GLY A 102 15.24 11.21 14.17
C GLY A 102 15.65 9.74 14.03
N ASP A 103 16.91 9.50 13.66
CA ASP A 103 17.47 8.15 13.63
C ASP A 103 17.86 7.75 15.07
N VAL A 104 17.12 6.81 15.64
CA VAL A 104 17.28 6.34 17.03
C VAL A 104 17.61 4.85 17.04
N TRP A 105 18.53 4.43 17.91
CA TRP A 105 18.95 3.03 18.05
C TRP A 105 19.22 2.67 19.51
N GLY A 106 19.38 1.37 19.77
CA GLY A 106 19.61 0.81 21.09
C GLY A 106 18.31 0.38 21.77
N TRP A 107 18.33 0.42 23.10
CA TRP A 107 17.22 -0.01 23.94
C TRP A 107 16.11 1.03 24.00
N PHE A 108 14.87 0.57 23.92
CA PHE A 108 13.67 1.41 24.04
C PHE A 108 12.54 0.62 24.71
N ASP A 109 11.57 1.31 25.33
CA ASP A 109 10.33 0.70 25.79
C ASP A 109 9.17 0.97 24.82
N TYR A 110 8.18 0.08 24.82
CA TYR A 110 7.00 0.17 23.98
C TYR A 110 5.77 -0.38 24.69
N GLU A 111 4.57 0.00 24.24
CA GLU A 111 3.34 -0.63 24.72
C GLU A 111 3.21 -2.05 24.19
N ALA A 112 3.08 -3.03 25.07
CA ALA A 112 2.92 -4.43 24.71
C ALA A 112 1.45 -4.84 24.56
N ALA A 113 0.53 -3.88 24.70
CA ALA A 113 -0.89 -4.10 24.48
C ALA A 113 -1.16 -4.47 23.02
N ARG A 114 -2.15 -5.34 22.82
CA ARG A 114 -2.61 -5.78 21.49
C ARG A 114 -3.42 -4.70 20.76
N ASP A 115 -3.93 -3.72 21.50
CA ASP A 115 -4.59 -2.54 20.96
C ASP A 115 -3.74 -1.29 21.22
N ALA A 116 -3.58 -0.43 20.20
CA ALA A 116 -2.83 0.82 20.35
C ALA A 116 -3.49 1.72 21.41
N PRO A 117 -2.70 2.45 22.21
CA PRO A 117 -3.23 3.46 23.14
C PRO A 117 -3.78 4.68 22.39
N TRP A 118 -4.58 5.50 23.10
CA TRP A 118 -5.03 6.83 22.63
C TRP A 118 -5.84 6.86 21.31
N LEU A 119 -6.58 5.79 21.01
CA LEU A 119 -7.32 5.62 19.74
C LEU A 119 -8.32 6.72 19.41
N ASP A 120 -8.87 7.40 20.41
CA ASP A 120 -9.91 8.42 20.26
C ASP A 120 -9.36 9.84 20.13
N LEU A 121 -8.03 10.01 20.13
CA LEU A 121 -7.39 11.31 20.10
C LEU A 121 -6.97 11.70 18.66
N ASP A 122 -7.13 12.98 18.34
CA ASP A 122 -6.50 13.59 17.17
C ASP A 122 -4.97 13.68 17.35
N GLU A 123 -4.24 14.12 16.32
CA GLU A 123 -2.78 14.16 16.34
C GLU A 123 -2.24 15.01 17.49
N THR A 124 -2.80 16.21 17.68
CA THR A 124 -2.34 17.16 18.70
C THR A 124 -2.62 16.61 20.11
N ALA A 125 -3.81 16.03 20.32
CA ALA A 125 -4.21 15.45 21.58
C ALA A 125 -3.37 14.21 21.92
N THR A 126 -3.03 13.36 20.95
CA THR A 126 -2.11 12.23 21.15
C THR A 126 -0.72 12.70 21.55
N LEU A 127 -0.14 13.66 20.82
CA LEU A 127 1.18 14.21 21.17
C LEU A 127 1.20 14.77 22.59
N LYS A 128 0.14 15.51 22.98
CA LYS A 128 0.00 16.04 24.33
C LYS A 128 -0.12 14.94 25.39
N ALA A 129 -0.90 13.89 25.12
CA ALA A 129 -1.08 12.77 26.04
C ALA A 129 0.23 11.98 26.24
N ILE A 130 0.99 11.76 25.17
CA ILE A 130 2.30 11.10 25.19
C ILE A 130 3.29 11.93 26.02
N ALA A 131 3.37 13.24 25.77
CA ALA A 131 4.23 14.13 26.54
C ALA A 131 3.84 14.19 28.02
N ALA A 132 2.55 14.24 28.33
CA ALA A 132 2.05 14.23 29.71
C ALA A 132 2.36 12.92 30.46
N ALA A 133 2.46 11.80 29.72
CA ALA A 133 2.90 10.51 30.27
C ALA A 133 4.44 10.41 30.41
N GLY A 134 5.20 11.42 29.98
CA GLY A 134 6.67 11.39 29.97
C GLY A 134 7.24 10.38 28.97
N ARG A 135 6.56 10.20 27.84
CA ARG A 135 6.88 9.16 26.85
C ARG A 135 7.27 9.75 25.50
N THR A 136 7.82 8.91 24.65
CA THR A 136 8.15 9.21 23.25
C THR A 136 7.39 8.28 22.32
N MET A 137 7.02 8.78 21.15
CA MET A 137 6.48 7.94 20.08
C MET A 137 7.59 7.04 19.51
N LEU A 138 7.21 5.84 19.10
CA LEU A 138 8.12 4.95 18.37
C LEU A 138 8.31 5.48 16.95
N THR A 139 9.53 5.43 16.43
CA THR A 139 9.75 5.50 14.98
C THR A 139 9.19 4.24 14.30
N LEU A 140 8.97 4.28 12.99
CA LEU A 140 8.55 3.12 12.21
C LEU A 140 9.52 1.94 12.35
N ASP A 141 10.81 2.21 12.47
CA ASP A 141 11.84 1.17 12.60
C ASP A 141 11.78 0.48 13.98
N GLN A 142 11.58 1.27 15.05
CA GLN A 142 11.33 0.75 16.39
C GLN A 142 10.02 -0.05 16.43
N TYR A 143 8.97 0.46 15.78
CA TYR A 143 7.67 -0.21 15.70
C TYR A 143 7.76 -1.57 15.00
N ILE A 144 8.50 -1.64 13.88
CA ILE A 144 8.72 -2.89 13.15
C ILE A 144 9.40 -3.93 14.06
N VAL A 145 10.50 -3.55 14.71
CA VAL A 145 11.22 -4.47 15.61
C VAL A 145 10.34 -4.88 16.79
N ALA A 146 9.67 -3.93 17.43
CA ALA A 146 8.80 -4.21 18.57
C ALA A 146 7.63 -5.14 18.19
N GLY A 147 6.99 -4.92 17.04
CA GLY A 147 5.91 -5.77 16.55
C GLY A 147 6.35 -7.20 16.24
N GLN A 148 7.55 -7.37 15.71
CA GLN A 148 8.11 -8.69 15.40
C GLN A 148 8.61 -9.41 16.66
N ASP A 149 9.24 -8.70 17.59
CA ASP A 149 9.64 -9.23 18.90
C ASP A 149 8.43 -9.64 19.72
N GLN A 150 7.39 -8.81 19.75
CA GLN A 150 6.15 -9.12 20.45
C GLN A 150 5.51 -10.41 19.94
N TYR A 151 5.54 -10.63 18.62
CA TYR A 151 5.02 -11.85 18.02
C TYR A 151 5.83 -13.08 18.42
N VAL A 152 7.17 -12.99 18.41
CA VAL A 152 8.05 -14.05 18.92
C VAL A 152 7.75 -14.38 20.38
N LEU A 153 7.47 -13.37 21.21
CA LEU A 153 7.28 -13.55 22.65
C LEU A 153 5.87 -13.98 23.07
N THR A 154 4.85 -13.58 22.30
CA THR A 154 3.44 -13.70 22.73
C THR A 154 2.54 -14.41 21.71
N GLY A 155 3.03 -14.64 20.49
CA GLY A 155 2.22 -15.13 19.37
C GLY A 155 1.32 -14.06 18.73
N HIS A 156 1.44 -12.79 19.13
CA HIS A 156 0.64 -11.68 18.60
C HIS A 156 1.51 -10.48 18.26
N HIS A 157 1.19 -9.79 17.17
CA HIS A 157 1.87 -8.54 16.83
C HIS A 157 1.25 -7.35 17.60
N LEU A 158 1.94 -6.22 17.57
CA LEU A 158 1.35 -4.94 18.00
C LEU A 158 0.19 -4.56 17.08
N ASP A 159 -0.89 -4.07 17.70
CA ASP A 159 -2.06 -3.49 17.03
C ASP A 159 -2.77 -4.44 16.05
N ASP A 160 -2.61 -5.75 16.23
CA ASP A 160 -2.93 -6.74 15.20
C ASP A 160 -4.43 -7.00 15.00
N ARG A 161 -5.29 -6.41 15.84
CA ARG A 161 -6.76 -6.56 15.77
C ARG A 161 -7.46 -5.43 15.03
N ARG A 162 -7.46 -4.21 15.58
CA ARG A 162 -8.38 -3.13 15.17
C ARG A 162 -7.85 -1.72 15.35
N SER A 163 -6.59 -1.57 15.73
CA SER A 163 -6.03 -0.30 16.17
C SER A 163 -4.83 0.10 15.31
N TRP A 164 -4.50 1.39 15.36
CA TRP A 164 -3.40 1.98 14.61
C TRP A 164 -2.53 2.81 15.54
N SER A 165 -1.24 2.49 15.59
CA SER A 165 -0.27 3.29 16.34
C SER A 165 0.23 4.44 15.49
N ARG A 166 0.07 5.68 15.96
CA ARG A 166 0.79 6.82 15.37
C ARG A 166 2.27 6.72 15.70
N LEU A 167 3.11 7.09 14.75
CA LEU A 167 4.56 6.92 14.83
C LEU A 167 5.31 8.26 14.71
N ALA A 168 6.50 8.33 15.31
CA ALA A 168 7.47 9.42 15.14
C ALA A 168 8.16 9.34 13.76
N THR A 169 7.33 9.13 12.75
CA THR A 169 7.69 8.99 11.35
C THR A 169 6.66 9.75 10.57
N SER A 170 7.10 10.46 9.55
CA SER A 170 6.26 11.24 8.68
C SER A 170 6.40 10.78 7.23
N TYR A 171 5.38 11.07 6.44
CA TYR A 171 5.41 10.99 5.00
C TYR A 171 4.99 12.35 4.46
N ASP A 172 5.86 13.01 3.68
CA ASP A 172 5.59 14.36 3.15
C ASP A 172 5.18 15.36 4.27
N GLY A 173 5.86 15.28 5.42
CA GLY A 173 5.62 16.12 6.60
C GLY A 173 4.36 15.78 7.41
N ARG A 174 3.64 14.70 7.07
CA ARG A 174 2.44 14.27 7.79
C ARG A 174 2.74 13.02 8.61
N THR A 175 2.32 13.01 9.87
CA THR A 175 2.45 11.85 10.75
C THR A 175 1.76 10.63 10.16
N ILE A 176 2.42 9.47 10.26
CA ILE A 176 1.88 8.20 9.78
C ILE A 176 1.32 7.39 10.96
N ALA A 177 0.55 6.37 10.64
CA ALA A 177 0.20 5.32 11.59
C ALA A 177 0.47 3.95 10.99
N ALA A 178 0.75 2.96 11.83
CA ALA A 178 0.98 1.60 11.39
C ALA A 178 0.25 0.59 12.26
N ARG A 179 0.06 -0.60 11.68
CA ARG A 179 -0.27 -1.82 12.40
C ARG A 179 0.33 -3.02 11.70
N PHE A 180 0.44 -4.13 12.41
CA PHE A 180 0.61 -5.43 11.77
C PHE A 180 -0.75 -6.08 11.52
N ASP A 181 -0.81 -6.95 10.53
CA ASP A 181 -1.93 -7.85 10.33
C ASP A 181 -1.72 -9.10 11.19
N GLY A 182 -2.74 -9.49 11.95
CA GLY A 182 -2.70 -10.67 12.81
C GLY A 182 -3.17 -11.95 12.09
N ASP A 183 -3.29 -13.04 12.84
CA ASP A 183 -3.81 -14.32 12.32
C ASP A 183 -5.32 -14.32 12.03
N GLN A 184 -6.03 -13.30 12.52
CA GLN A 184 -7.48 -13.16 12.39
C GLN A 184 -7.81 -11.91 11.58
N PRO A 185 -8.94 -11.90 10.85
CA PRO A 185 -9.43 -10.68 10.23
C PRO A 185 -9.58 -9.55 11.25
N GLU A 186 -9.45 -8.32 10.76
CA GLU A 186 -9.80 -7.13 11.54
C GLU A 186 -11.28 -7.19 11.95
N GLU A 187 -11.57 -6.80 13.19
CA GLU A 187 -12.93 -6.74 13.71
C GLU A 187 -13.79 -5.79 12.86
N GLY A 188 -14.92 -6.26 12.33
CA GLY A 188 -15.75 -5.50 11.39
C GLY A 188 -15.29 -5.59 9.91
N ARG A 189 -14.25 -6.38 9.62
CA ARG A 189 -13.77 -6.69 8.27
C ARG A 189 -13.61 -8.20 8.05
N GLU A 190 -14.59 -8.98 8.47
CA GLU A 190 -14.57 -10.45 8.41
C GLU A 190 -14.46 -10.99 6.97
N ASN A 191 -14.84 -10.19 5.98
CA ASN A 191 -14.73 -10.52 4.55
C ASN A 191 -13.35 -10.18 3.95
N GLU A 192 -12.46 -9.56 4.70
CA GLU A 192 -11.10 -9.22 4.26
C GLU A 192 -10.10 -10.18 4.90
N PRO A 193 -9.62 -11.22 4.18
CA PRO A 193 -8.73 -12.22 4.76
C PRO A 193 -7.40 -11.56 5.18
N PRO A 194 -6.89 -11.85 6.40
CA PRO A 194 -5.62 -11.31 6.86
C PRO A 194 -4.45 -11.90 6.08
N THR A 195 -3.31 -11.22 6.13
CA THR A 195 -1.99 -11.69 5.70
C THR A 195 -1.04 -11.52 6.88
N PRO A 196 -1.01 -12.51 7.79
CA PRO A 196 -0.32 -12.39 9.06
C PRO A 196 1.13 -11.96 8.89
N GLY A 197 1.57 -11.02 9.73
CA GLY A 197 2.92 -10.46 9.68
C GLY A 197 3.10 -9.30 8.70
N SER A 198 2.13 -9.04 7.81
CA SER A 198 2.19 -7.86 6.94
C SER A 198 2.09 -6.56 7.74
N LEU A 199 3.00 -5.63 7.49
CA LEU A 199 2.96 -4.28 8.05
C LEU A 199 2.15 -3.36 7.14
N LEU A 200 1.05 -2.88 7.70
CA LEU A 200 0.12 -1.95 7.09
C LEU A 200 0.50 -0.53 7.54
N VAL A 201 0.71 0.41 6.62
CA VAL A 201 1.04 1.81 6.97
C VAL A 201 0.07 2.82 6.35
N ALA A 202 -0.62 3.55 7.22
CA ALA A 202 -1.51 4.65 6.90
C ALA A 202 -0.73 5.97 6.84
N TYR A 203 -0.84 6.70 5.74
CA TYR A 203 -0.05 7.92 5.48
C TYR A 203 -0.89 9.04 4.89
N ASP A 204 -2.17 8.78 4.61
CA ASP A 204 -3.13 9.77 4.13
C ASP A 204 -3.86 10.50 5.25
N LEU A 205 -3.24 10.54 6.44
CA LEU A 205 -3.83 11.06 7.66
C LEU A 205 -3.95 12.58 7.64
N ARG A 206 -5.09 13.06 8.10
CA ARG A 206 -5.29 14.44 8.54
C ARG A 206 -4.98 14.53 10.03
N PRO A 207 -4.58 15.71 10.52
CA PRO A 207 -4.39 15.93 11.96
C PRO A 207 -5.62 15.57 12.81
N SER A 208 -6.83 15.67 12.24
CA SER A 208 -8.10 15.34 12.90
C SER A 208 -8.48 13.86 12.88
N ASP A 209 -7.81 13.01 12.09
CA ASP A 209 -8.18 11.60 11.93
C ASP A 209 -7.72 10.80 13.15
N ASN A 210 -8.58 9.96 13.74
CA ASN A 210 -8.26 9.19 14.94
C ASN A 210 -7.82 7.75 14.62
N GLY A 211 -7.17 7.08 15.59
CA GLY A 211 -6.54 5.77 15.40
C GLY A 211 -7.49 4.59 15.21
N ARG A 212 -8.82 4.82 15.14
CA ARG A 212 -9.81 3.75 14.94
C ARG A 212 -10.11 3.46 13.48
N MET A 213 -9.88 4.40 12.57
CA MET A 213 -10.24 4.24 11.16
C MET A 213 -9.28 4.97 10.23
N LEU A 214 -8.22 4.27 9.82
CA LEU A 214 -7.22 4.81 8.90
C LEU A 214 -7.15 3.96 7.62
N GLY A 215 -7.08 4.63 6.47
CA GLY A 215 -6.82 3.99 5.17
C GLY A 215 -5.37 3.49 5.10
N VAL A 216 -5.12 2.41 4.35
CA VAL A 216 -3.81 1.74 4.40
C VAL A 216 -3.35 1.22 3.05
N ARG A 217 -2.05 0.95 2.96
CA ARG A 217 -1.38 0.32 1.82
C ARG A 217 -0.22 -0.57 2.29
N THR A 218 0.09 -1.58 1.49
CA THR A 218 1.22 -2.52 1.73
C THR A 218 2.03 -2.75 0.46
N ARG A 219 3.31 -3.10 0.64
CA ARG A 219 4.40 -3.35 -0.31
C ARG A 219 4.57 -2.47 -1.54
N SER A 220 5.84 -2.14 -1.76
CA SER A 220 6.39 -2.13 -3.11
C SER A 220 7.81 -2.67 -3.27
N ALA A 221 8.09 -3.23 -4.45
CA ALA A 221 9.43 -3.42 -4.99
C ALA A 221 9.60 -2.50 -6.21
N THR A 222 10.77 -1.88 -6.38
CA THR A 222 11.06 -1.00 -7.52
C THR A 222 11.77 -1.74 -8.64
N PRO A 223 11.18 -1.94 -9.84
CA PRO A 223 11.94 -2.26 -11.04
C PRO A 223 12.22 -0.98 -11.85
N PRO A 224 13.30 -0.98 -12.65
CA PRO A 224 13.61 0.12 -13.55
C PRO A 224 12.60 0.19 -14.71
N LEU A 225 11.94 1.34 -14.87
CA LEU A 225 10.85 1.59 -15.84
C LEU A 225 11.27 1.57 -17.33
N LYS A 226 12.57 1.46 -17.63
CA LYS A 226 13.10 1.73 -18.98
C LYS A 226 12.96 0.55 -19.95
N ALA A 227 12.69 -0.67 -19.49
CA ALA A 227 12.63 -1.89 -20.32
C ALA A 227 11.20 -2.39 -20.65
N LEU A 228 10.15 -1.61 -20.36
CA LEU A 228 8.78 -2.15 -20.29
C LEU A 228 7.92 -2.01 -21.56
N TRP A 229 8.39 -1.30 -22.60
CA TRP A 229 7.51 -0.72 -23.62
C TRP A 229 7.35 -1.57 -24.90
N ASP A 230 8.39 -2.30 -25.31
CA ASP A 230 8.46 -2.93 -26.64
C ASP A 230 7.47 -4.09 -26.85
N ASP A 231 6.83 -4.58 -25.79
CA ASP A 231 5.90 -5.72 -25.83
C ASP A 231 4.59 -5.48 -25.05
N LEU A 232 4.17 -4.23 -24.88
CA LEU A 232 2.97 -3.88 -24.12
C LEU A 232 1.70 -4.53 -24.66
N TRP A 233 1.57 -4.62 -26.00
CA TRP A 233 0.42 -5.24 -26.63
C TRP A 233 0.31 -6.70 -26.22
N THR A 234 1.35 -7.51 -26.51
CA THR A 234 1.34 -8.95 -26.25
C THR A 234 1.17 -9.24 -24.77
N ARG A 235 1.89 -8.52 -23.91
CA ARG A 235 1.76 -8.66 -22.46
C ARG A 235 0.33 -8.45 -21.97
N THR A 236 -0.32 -7.39 -22.43
CA THR A 236 -1.70 -7.07 -22.03
C THR A 236 -2.68 -8.09 -22.59
N THR A 237 -2.59 -8.44 -23.88
CA THR A 237 -3.53 -9.37 -24.50
C THR A 237 -3.37 -10.80 -23.99
N ASP A 238 -2.14 -11.24 -23.73
CA ASP A 238 -1.87 -12.55 -23.14
C ASP A 238 -2.43 -12.62 -21.71
N ALA A 239 -2.33 -11.53 -20.96
CA ALA A 239 -2.92 -11.45 -19.63
C ALA A 239 -4.46 -11.54 -19.69
N TYR A 240 -5.11 -10.89 -20.66
CA TYR A 240 -6.56 -11.02 -20.87
C TYR A 240 -6.97 -12.45 -21.24
N VAL A 241 -6.22 -13.11 -22.12
CA VAL A 241 -6.47 -14.51 -22.48
C VAL A 241 -6.29 -15.42 -21.26
N ARG A 242 -5.18 -15.30 -20.52
CA ARG A 242 -4.94 -16.09 -19.30
C ARG A 242 -5.98 -15.84 -18.22
N ALA A 243 -6.48 -14.62 -18.10
CA ALA A 243 -7.54 -14.24 -17.17
C ALA A 243 -8.92 -14.78 -17.59
N GLY A 244 -9.08 -15.29 -18.81
CA GLY A 244 -10.33 -15.89 -19.29
C GLY A 244 -11.30 -14.92 -19.98
N TYR A 245 -10.83 -13.78 -20.48
CA TYR A 245 -11.66 -12.81 -21.21
C TYR A 245 -12.36 -13.43 -22.44
N PRO A 246 -11.70 -14.24 -23.28
CA PRO A 246 -12.36 -14.88 -24.42
C PRO A 246 -13.55 -15.75 -23.99
N ALA A 247 -13.36 -16.57 -22.95
CA ALA A 247 -14.39 -17.44 -22.41
C ALA A 247 -15.56 -16.62 -21.84
N ARG A 248 -15.27 -15.52 -21.14
CA ARG A 248 -16.31 -14.62 -20.59
C ARG A 248 -17.15 -13.97 -21.68
N LEU A 249 -16.58 -13.74 -22.86
CA LEU A 249 -17.25 -13.17 -24.03
C LEU A 249 -17.83 -14.23 -24.97
N GLY A 250 -17.68 -15.52 -24.68
CA GLY A 250 -18.17 -16.61 -25.54
C GLY A 250 -17.42 -16.75 -26.86
N THR A 251 -16.13 -16.42 -26.88
CA THR A 251 -15.28 -16.42 -28.09
C THR A 251 -14.07 -17.34 -27.91
N ALA A 252 -13.56 -17.91 -29.00
CA ALA A 252 -12.28 -18.62 -28.98
C ALA A 252 -11.13 -17.61 -28.76
N PRO A 253 -10.03 -18.00 -28.08
CA PRO A 253 -8.90 -17.10 -27.85
C PRO A 253 -8.34 -16.46 -29.11
N ALA A 254 -8.26 -17.20 -30.22
CA ALA A 254 -7.78 -16.67 -31.50
C ALA A 254 -8.69 -15.56 -32.06
N ASP A 255 -10.02 -15.78 -32.03
CA ASP A 255 -11.00 -14.79 -32.49
C ASP A 255 -11.04 -13.55 -31.60
N TYR A 256 -10.90 -13.76 -30.28
CA TYR A 256 -10.77 -12.68 -29.31
C TYR A 256 -9.57 -11.79 -29.62
N LEU A 257 -8.38 -12.39 -29.77
CA LEU A 257 -7.14 -11.67 -30.09
C LEU A 257 -7.22 -10.97 -31.44
N ALA A 258 -7.79 -11.63 -32.45
CA ALA A 258 -8.05 -10.99 -33.74
C ALA A 258 -8.95 -9.78 -33.57
N GLY A 259 -9.93 -9.84 -32.66
CA GLY A 259 -10.86 -8.78 -32.31
C GLY A 259 -10.27 -7.58 -31.55
N LEU A 260 -9.00 -7.61 -31.16
CA LEU A 260 -8.33 -6.50 -30.45
C LEU A 260 -7.53 -5.61 -31.41
N PRO A 261 -7.54 -4.28 -31.21
CA PRO A 261 -6.75 -3.36 -32.02
C PRO A 261 -5.26 -3.51 -31.69
N ARG A 262 -4.41 -3.31 -32.70
CA ARG A 262 -2.95 -3.21 -32.53
C ARG A 262 -2.57 -1.81 -32.09
N VAL A 263 -1.43 -1.67 -31.42
CA VAL A 263 -0.90 -0.36 -31.02
C VAL A 263 -0.52 0.43 -32.27
N PRO A 264 -1.15 1.58 -32.56
CA PRO A 264 -0.80 2.40 -33.71
C PRO A 264 0.44 3.26 -33.39
N GLN A 265 0.86 4.07 -34.36
CA GLN A 265 1.82 5.14 -34.08
C GLN A 265 1.18 6.19 -33.14
N GLN A 266 1.97 6.74 -32.23
CA GLN A 266 1.54 7.84 -31.36
C GLN A 266 1.15 9.07 -32.20
N PRO A 267 -0.01 9.70 -31.94
CA PRO A 267 -0.36 10.98 -32.54
C PRO A 267 0.67 12.05 -32.22
N ALA A 268 1.04 12.86 -33.22
CA ALA A 268 2.03 13.93 -33.03
C ALA A 268 1.63 14.93 -31.92
N ALA A 269 0.33 15.21 -31.76
CA ALA A 269 -0.20 16.08 -30.71
C ALA A 269 -0.01 15.54 -29.28
N TYR A 270 0.26 14.24 -29.14
CA TYR A 270 0.42 13.55 -27.86
C TYR A 270 1.85 13.39 -27.41
N THR A 271 2.81 13.78 -28.26
CA THR A 271 4.23 13.82 -27.95
C THR A 271 4.45 14.53 -26.60
N ASP A 272 5.31 13.96 -25.76
CA ASP A 272 5.65 14.42 -24.39
C ASP A 272 4.52 14.39 -23.34
N ARG A 273 3.25 14.21 -23.73
CA ARG A 273 2.09 14.16 -22.81
C ARG A 273 1.59 12.75 -22.56
N PHE A 274 1.40 11.98 -23.62
CA PHE A 274 0.74 10.67 -23.56
C PHE A 274 1.54 9.60 -24.29
N ALA A 275 2.50 8.99 -23.59
CA ALA A 275 3.45 8.03 -24.16
C ALA A 275 3.09 6.55 -23.93
N VAL A 276 2.03 6.26 -23.17
CA VAL A 276 1.67 4.89 -22.79
C VAL A 276 0.48 4.40 -23.62
N PRO A 277 0.68 3.50 -24.61
CA PRO A 277 -0.43 2.89 -25.31
C PRO A 277 -1.02 1.75 -24.46
N LEU A 278 -2.32 1.81 -24.18
CA LEU A 278 -3.04 0.72 -23.51
C LEU A 278 -4.09 0.14 -24.44
N VAL A 279 -4.09 -1.18 -24.59
CA VAL A 279 -5.21 -1.93 -25.17
C VAL A 279 -6.28 -2.03 -24.09
N VAL A 280 -7.49 -1.56 -24.39
CA VAL A 280 -8.59 -1.47 -23.44
C VAL A 280 -9.75 -2.32 -23.93
N GLU A 281 -10.30 -3.14 -23.04
CA GLU A 281 -11.46 -4.02 -23.29
C GLU A 281 -12.69 -3.48 -22.54
N PRO A 282 -13.58 -2.70 -23.16
CA PRO A 282 -14.75 -2.15 -22.47
C PRO A 282 -15.96 -3.11 -22.42
N ARG A 283 -15.96 -4.21 -23.18
CA ARG A 283 -17.14 -5.09 -23.30
C ARG A 283 -17.46 -5.89 -22.04
N ILE A 284 -16.48 -6.03 -21.15
CA ILE A 284 -16.65 -6.69 -19.85
C ILE A 284 -16.75 -5.58 -18.78
N PRO A 285 -17.76 -5.57 -17.90
CA PRO A 285 -17.83 -4.60 -16.80
C PRO A 285 -16.57 -4.62 -15.92
N TRP A 286 -16.14 -3.46 -15.42
CA TRP A 286 -14.86 -3.33 -14.72
C TRP A 286 -14.76 -4.20 -13.45
N GLN A 287 -15.85 -4.42 -12.71
CA GLN A 287 -15.85 -5.30 -11.54
C GLN A 287 -15.54 -6.75 -11.94
N GLU A 288 -16.11 -7.19 -13.06
CA GLU A 288 -15.88 -8.53 -13.59
C GLU A 288 -14.46 -8.66 -14.16
N GLN A 289 -13.93 -7.62 -14.79
CA GLN A 289 -12.53 -7.57 -15.19
C GLN A 289 -11.58 -7.66 -14.01
N ALA A 290 -11.85 -6.92 -12.92
CA ALA A 290 -11.04 -6.98 -11.70
C ALA A 290 -11.03 -8.41 -11.14
N ARG A 291 -12.21 -9.07 -11.08
CA ARG A 291 -12.32 -10.46 -10.65
C ARG A 291 -11.50 -11.41 -11.53
N LEU A 292 -11.62 -11.31 -12.85
CA LEU A 292 -10.88 -12.16 -13.80
C LEU A 292 -9.35 -11.94 -13.70
N LEU A 293 -8.92 -10.70 -13.45
CA LEU A 293 -7.50 -10.34 -13.30
C LEU A 293 -6.95 -10.62 -11.89
N GLY A 294 -7.76 -11.14 -10.96
CA GLY A 294 -7.34 -11.36 -9.57
C GLY A 294 -7.07 -10.07 -8.79
N ILE A 295 -7.67 -8.95 -9.20
CA ILE A 295 -7.58 -7.65 -8.53
C ILE A 295 -8.74 -7.54 -7.55
N ARG A 296 -8.43 -7.30 -6.28
CA ARG A 296 -9.43 -7.21 -5.22
C ARG A 296 -10.25 -5.94 -5.36
N LEU A 297 -11.51 -5.99 -4.95
CA LEU A 297 -12.33 -4.81 -4.72
C LEU A 297 -12.38 -4.59 -3.22
N SER A 298 -11.94 -3.42 -2.76
CA SER A 298 -12.03 -3.08 -1.34
C SER A 298 -13.48 -3.14 -0.87
N SER A 299 -13.71 -3.43 0.40
CA SER A 299 -15.05 -3.42 1.00
C SER A 299 -15.79 -2.09 0.73
N GLN A 300 -15.06 -0.99 0.68
CA GLN A 300 -15.54 0.33 0.28
C GLN A 300 -15.98 0.37 -1.18
N SER A 301 -15.15 -0.09 -2.11
CA SER A 301 -15.49 -0.10 -3.53
C SER A 301 -16.66 -1.03 -3.88
N GLN A 302 -16.93 -2.05 -3.07
CA GLN A 302 -18.13 -2.87 -3.19
C GLN A 302 -19.41 -2.14 -2.74
N ARG A 303 -19.28 -1.16 -1.83
CA ARG A 303 -20.39 -0.39 -1.25
C ARG A 303 -20.68 0.92 -2.00
N PHE A 304 -19.74 1.41 -2.79
CA PHE A 304 -19.85 2.71 -3.46
C PHE A 304 -20.22 2.62 -4.94
N SER A 305 -21.07 3.56 -5.34
CA SER A 305 -21.39 3.82 -6.74
C SER A 305 -20.43 4.86 -7.32
N PHE A 306 -19.99 4.62 -8.56
CA PHE A 306 -19.15 5.54 -9.33
C PHE A 306 -19.82 5.86 -10.67
N ALA A 307 -19.72 7.11 -11.12
CA ALA A 307 -20.20 7.54 -12.42
C ALA A 307 -19.11 8.25 -13.21
N ALA A 308 -19.21 8.15 -14.53
CA ALA A 308 -18.37 8.90 -15.45
C ALA A 308 -18.60 10.40 -15.28
N VAL A 309 -17.51 11.17 -15.24
CA VAL A 309 -17.54 12.64 -15.29
C VAL A 309 -17.98 13.10 -16.69
N ASP A 310 -17.50 12.42 -17.72
CA ASP A 310 -17.89 12.60 -19.12
C ASP A 310 -18.25 11.23 -19.71
N PRO A 311 -19.55 10.87 -19.78
CA PRO A 311 -20.00 9.60 -20.35
C PRO A 311 -19.64 9.44 -21.83
N THR A 312 -19.47 10.53 -22.57
CA THR A 312 -19.17 10.50 -24.01
C THR A 312 -17.70 10.18 -24.29
N ALA A 313 -16.83 10.32 -23.29
CA ALA A 313 -15.41 10.06 -23.44
C ALA A 313 -15.07 8.56 -23.45
N SER A 314 -15.97 7.66 -23.03
CA SER A 314 -15.66 6.23 -22.85
C SER A 314 -16.16 5.39 -24.03
N PRO A 315 -15.27 4.78 -24.83
CA PRO A 315 -15.71 3.88 -25.90
C PRO A 315 -16.35 2.59 -25.37
N ASP A 316 -17.29 2.05 -26.14
CA ASP A 316 -18.02 0.81 -25.86
C ASP A 316 -17.43 -0.44 -26.55
N ARG A 317 -16.46 -0.24 -27.45
CA ARG A 317 -15.74 -1.30 -28.20
C ARG A 317 -14.23 -1.25 -27.93
N PRO A 318 -13.50 -2.38 -28.07
CA PRO A 318 -12.06 -2.43 -27.83
C PRO A 318 -11.28 -1.35 -28.58
N TYR A 319 -10.34 -0.72 -27.89
CA TYR A 319 -9.56 0.40 -28.43
C TYR A 319 -8.13 0.42 -27.91
N VAL A 320 -7.27 1.18 -28.59
CA VAL A 320 -5.99 1.63 -28.03
C VAL A 320 -6.08 3.11 -27.70
N GLY A 321 -5.87 3.44 -26.43
CA GLY A 321 -5.75 4.80 -25.92
C GLY A 321 -4.30 5.15 -25.57
N TRP A 322 -3.95 6.44 -25.68
CA TRP A 322 -2.66 6.95 -25.22
C TRP A 322 -2.83 7.67 -23.89
N PHE A 323 -2.06 7.23 -22.90
CA PHE A 323 -2.15 7.68 -21.52
C PHE A 323 -0.87 8.36 -21.09
N ASN A 324 -0.96 9.21 -20.07
CA ASN A 324 0.22 9.84 -19.52
C ASN A 324 1.12 8.77 -18.89
N ALA A 325 2.42 8.87 -19.17
CA ALA A 325 3.39 8.23 -18.32
C ALA A 325 3.38 8.94 -16.96
N TRP A 326 3.65 8.20 -15.89
CA TRP A 326 3.54 8.64 -14.49
C TRP A 326 3.73 10.15 -14.25
N HIS A 327 4.90 10.72 -14.58
CA HIS A 327 5.22 12.15 -14.39
C HIS A 327 4.95 13.07 -15.59
N ALA A 328 4.62 12.53 -16.77
CA ALA A 328 4.59 13.29 -18.02
C ALA A 328 3.55 14.43 -18.00
N ARG A 329 2.34 14.16 -17.51
CA ARG A 329 1.26 15.17 -17.45
C ARG A 329 1.26 15.99 -16.16
N PHE A 330 1.63 15.36 -15.04
CA PHE A 330 1.66 15.97 -13.72
C PHE A 330 3.00 15.62 -13.05
N PRO A 331 4.02 16.49 -13.18
CA PRO A 331 5.34 16.22 -12.61
C PRO A 331 5.28 16.06 -11.09
N GLY A 332 4.60 17.00 -10.43
CA GLY A 332 4.41 17.03 -8.98
C GLY A 332 3.13 16.31 -8.49
N PRO A 333 3.00 16.13 -7.16
CA PRO A 333 1.75 15.71 -6.53
C PRO A 333 0.59 16.65 -6.90
N ILE A 334 -0.58 16.10 -7.18
CA ILE A 334 -1.80 16.85 -7.48
C ILE A 334 -3.02 16.07 -6.96
N SER A 335 -4.06 16.77 -6.50
CA SER A 335 -5.31 16.11 -6.11
C SER A 335 -6.09 15.64 -7.35
N SER A 336 -6.93 14.62 -7.20
CA SER A 336 -7.83 14.19 -8.28
C SER A 336 -8.83 15.28 -8.71
N ILE A 337 -9.19 16.19 -7.80
CA ILE A 337 -10.08 17.32 -8.08
C ILE A 337 -9.36 18.36 -8.96
N ASP A 338 -8.16 18.77 -8.56
CA ASP A 338 -7.38 19.78 -9.30
C ASP A 338 -6.93 19.24 -10.65
N ALA A 339 -6.57 17.96 -10.71
CA ALA A 339 -6.20 17.30 -11.96
C ALA A 339 -7.34 17.31 -12.99
N ARG A 340 -8.57 17.04 -12.55
CA ARG A 340 -9.76 17.16 -13.41
C ARG A 340 -9.98 18.58 -13.89
N ALA A 341 -9.81 19.57 -13.01
CA ALA A 341 -10.01 20.98 -13.36
C ALA A 341 -8.98 21.49 -14.39
N GLN A 342 -7.84 20.81 -14.52
CA GLN A 342 -6.78 21.14 -15.47
C GLN A 342 -6.87 20.38 -16.80
N LEU A 343 -7.87 19.50 -16.99
CA LEU A 343 -8.06 18.81 -18.25
C LEU A 343 -8.42 19.80 -19.36
N VAL A 344 -7.70 19.73 -20.48
CA VAL A 344 -7.99 20.55 -21.67
C VAL A 344 -8.83 19.77 -22.69
N ALA A 345 -9.23 20.42 -23.78
CA ALA A 345 -10.24 19.89 -24.71
C ALA A 345 -9.87 18.55 -25.36
N ASP A 346 -8.58 18.25 -25.54
CA ASP A 346 -8.07 16.98 -26.10
C ASP A 346 -7.75 15.94 -25.04
N GLU A 347 -8.16 16.14 -23.78
CA GLU A 347 -7.92 15.23 -22.66
C GLU A 347 -9.23 14.72 -22.07
N CYS A 348 -9.18 13.52 -21.51
CA CYS A 348 -10.22 13.02 -20.62
C CYS A 348 -9.60 12.23 -19.46
N GLY A 349 -10.24 12.28 -18.30
CA GLY A 349 -9.84 11.45 -17.17
C GLY A 349 -10.10 9.97 -17.45
N ALA A 350 -9.22 9.11 -16.95
CA ALA A 350 -9.37 7.67 -17.14
C ALA A 350 -10.49 7.06 -16.27
N THR A 351 -10.97 5.91 -16.73
CA THR A 351 -12.02 5.06 -16.18
C THR A 351 -11.44 3.92 -15.35
N PRO A 352 -12.27 3.18 -14.58
CA PRO A 352 -11.82 1.99 -13.87
C PRO A 352 -11.27 0.90 -14.78
N ILE A 353 -11.83 0.74 -15.99
CA ILE A 353 -11.34 -0.23 -16.98
C ILE A 353 -9.92 0.13 -17.42
N GLU A 354 -9.65 1.42 -17.62
CA GLU A 354 -8.32 1.89 -18.03
C GLU A 354 -7.29 1.78 -16.89
N LEU A 355 -7.70 1.90 -15.62
CA LEU A 355 -6.83 1.54 -14.49
C LEU A 355 -6.44 0.06 -14.51
N LEU A 356 -7.40 -0.83 -14.80
CA LEU A 356 -7.15 -2.27 -14.90
C LEU A 356 -6.22 -2.58 -16.07
N ALA A 357 -6.40 -1.92 -17.22
CA ALA A 357 -5.50 -2.02 -18.36
C ALA A 357 -4.09 -1.53 -18.01
N MET A 358 -3.97 -0.40 -17.30
CA MET A 358 -2.69 0.14 -16.84
C MET A 358 -1.96 -0.83 -15.90
N ASN A 359 -2.68 -1.44 -14.96
CA ASN A 359 -2.10 -2.50 -14.10
C ASN A 359 -1.62 -3.71 -14.88
N THR A 360 -2.38 -4.09 -15.90
CA THR A 360 -2.10 -5.31 -16.67
C THR A 360 -0.86 -5.10 -17.53
N ALA A 361 -0.75 -3.92 -18.14
CA ALA A 361 0.37 -3.53 -18.99
C ALA A 361 1.65 -3.24 -18.17
N LEU A 362 1.48 -2.51 -17.06
CA LEU A 362 2.55 -1.99 -16.20
C LEU A 362 2.30 -2.36 -14.73
N PRO A 363 2.22 -3.66 -14.38
CA PRO A 363 1.95 -4.10 -13.00
C PRO A 363 3.01 -3.62 -12.03
N ASP A 364 4.20 -3.40 -12.57
CA ASP A 364 5.35 -2.90 -11.85
C ASP A 364 5.15 -1.50 -11.27
N LEU A 365 4.34 -0.62 -11.89
CA LEU A 365 4.03 0.69 -11.31
C LEU A 365 3.29 0.53 -9.97
N VAL A 366 2.26 -0.32 -9.96
CA VAL A 366 1.50 -0.64 -8.75
C VAL A 366 2.37 -1.39 -7.75
N ARG A 367 3.24 -2.29 -8.23
CA ARG A 367 4.27 -2.92 -7.39
C ARG A 367 5.31 -1.95 -6.87
N THR A 368 5.50 -0.75 -7.43
CA THR A 368 6.41 0.30 -6.92
C THR A 368 5.75 1.29 -5.96
N SER A 369 4.51 1.02 -5.51
CA SER A 369 3.68 1.96 -4.75
C SER A 369 3.39 3.24 -5.50
N ARG A 370 3.42 3.16 -6.83
CA ARG A 370 2.99 4.22 -7.72
C ARG A 370 1.59 3.86 -8.22
N PHE A 371 0.61 4.59 -7.72
CA PHE A 371 -0.81 4.34 -7.88
C PHE A 371 -1.50 5.32 -8.83
N PHE A 372 -2.24 4.79 -9.80
CA PHE A 372 -3.05 5.64 -10.65
C PHE A 372 -4.46 5.84 -10.09
N GLU A 373 -5.00 7.04 -10.31
CA GLU A 373 -6.40 7.38 -10.01
C GLU A 373 -7.21 7.50 -11.32
N ALA A 374 -8.39 6.87 -11.35
CA ALA A 374 -9.37 7.00 -12.43
C ALA A 374 -10.10 8.33 -12.30
N VAL A 375 -9.43 9.42 -12.65
CA VAL A 375 -10.00 10.77 -12.43
C VAL A 375 -11.21 11.09 -13.31
N GLY A 376 -11.50 10.26 -14.33
CA GLY A 376 -12.72 10.35 -15.14
C GLY A 376 -13.95 9.69 -14.51
N PHE A 377 -13.82 9.00 -13.37
CA PHE A 377 -14.92 8.40 -12.63
C PHE A 377 -14.95 8.89 -11.20
N VAL A 378 -16.10 9.40 -10.76
CA VAL A 378 -16.29 9.95 -9.42
C VAL A 378 -17.35 9.19 -8.65
N MET A 379 -17.13 9.05 -7.35
CA MET A 379 -18.08 8.45 -6.43
C MET A 379 -19.35 9.31 -6.34
N THR A 380 -20.52 8.70 -6.54
CA THR A 380 -21.82 9.39 -6.59
C THR A 380 -22.62 9.32 -5.30
N THR A 381 -22.25 8.45 -4.36
CA THR A 381 -22.95 8.31 -3.08
C THR A 381 -21.96 8.12 -1.92
N PRO A 382 -21.70 9.15 -1.10
CA PRO A 382 -20.87 9.04 0.09
C PRO A 382 -21.70 8.53 1.28
N THR A 383 -22.23 7.31 1.20
CA THR A 383 -22.99 6.71 2.30
C THR A 383 -22.21 5.56 2.92
N THR A 384 -21.20 5.88 3.72
CA THR A 384 -20.68 4.95 4.73
C THR A 384 -20.42 5.69 6.03
N GLU A 385 -20.82 5.07 7.13
CA GLU A 385 -20.59 5.52 8.51
C GLU A 385 -19.10 5.70 8.86
N HIS A 386 -18.21 5.12 8.05
CA HIS A 386 -16.77 5.00 8.34
C HIS A 386 -15.86 6.00 7.61
N ILE A 387 -16.43 6.92 6.83
CA ILE A 387 -15.66 7.97 6.15
C ILE A 387 -16.13 9.31 6.71
N THR A 388 -15.30 9.89 7.57
CA THR A 388 -15.59 11.13 8.31
C THR A 388 -15.77 12.35 7.40
N ASN A 389 -15.30 12.29 6.15
CA ASN A 389 -15.40 13.40 5.20
C ASN A 389 -16.20 13.05 3.93
N ARG A 390 -17.43 13.54 3.78
CA ARG A 390 -18.30 13.27 2.62
C ARG A 390 -17.96 14.10 1.36
N SER A 391 -16.69 14.44 1.12
CA SER A 391 -16.31 15.26 -0.04
C SER A 391 -16.70 14.58 -1.35
N PRO A 392 -17.50 15.24 -2.21
CA PRO A 392 -17.75 14.77 -3.57
C PRO A 392 -16.46 14.79 -4.41
N GLY A 393 -16.41 14.01 -5.48
CA GLY A 393 -15.27 13.99 -6.40
C GLY A 393 -14.16 12.99 -6.05
N ARG A 394 -14.41 12.02 -5.18
CA ARG A 394 -13.47 10.91 -4.93
C ARG A 394 -13.42 9.97 -6.12
N CYS A 395 -12.25 9.42 -6.40
CA CYS A 395 -12.03 8.49 -7.49
C CYS A 395 -11.71 7.09 -6.99
N LEU A 396 -11.90 6.12 -7.88
CA LEU A 396 -11.24 4.83 -7.75
C LEU A 396 -9.73 5.03 -7.95
N CYS A 397 -8.95 4.40 -7.10
CA CYS A 397 -7.51 4.30 -7.23
C CYS A 397 -7.11 2.83 -7.17
N LEU A 398 -6.05 2.51 -7.89
CA LEU A 398 -5.48 1.17 -7.91
C LEU A 398 -4.21 1.15 -7.08
N TYR A 399 -4.19 0.32 -6.05
CA TYR A 399 -3.10 0.23 -5.10
C TYR A 399 -2.82 -1.20 -4.66
N ARG A 400 -1.87 -1.39 -3.73
CA ARG A 400 -1.61 -2.69 -3.10
C ARG A 400 -2.10 -2.74 -1.66
N TRP A 401 -2.82 -3.81 -1.36
CA TRP A 401 -3.34 -4.14 -0.04
C TRP A 401 -3.07 -5.61 0.27
N ARG A 402 -2.40 -5.88 1.38
CA ARG A 402 -1.97 -7.22 1.80
C ARG A 402 -1.29 -8.00 0.67
N GLY A 403 -0.32 -7.37 0.03
CA GLY A 403 0.44 -7.98 -1.08
C GLY A 403 -0.34 -8.22 -2.38
N ALA A 404 -1.59 -7.79 -2.48
CA ALA A 404 -2.42 -7.95 -3.69
C ALA A 404 -2.79 -6.60 -4.29
N PRO A 405 -2.91 -6.48 -5.63
CA PRO A 405 -3.52 -5.31 -6.24
C PRO A 405 -5.00 -5.21 -5.83
N GLU A 406 -5.44 -4.00 -5.50
CA GLU A 406 -6.77 -3.69 -5.03
C GLU A 406 -7.26 -2.36 -5.63
N LEU A 407 -8.52 -2.35 -6.04
CA LEU A 407 -9.26 -1.14 -6.36
C LEU A 407 -10.02 -0.67 -5.12
N GLY A 408 -9.77 0.58 -4.72
CA GLY A 408 -10.47 1.23 -3.62
C GLY A 408 -10.73 2.70 -3.89
N ALA A 409 -11.66 3.29 -3.14
CA ALA A 409 -11.84 4.73 -3.16
C ALA A 409 -10.60 5.43 -2.59
N ASN A 410 -10.11 6.49 -3.24
CA ASN A 410 -9.22 7.43 -2.56
C ASN A 410 -10.02 8.11 -1.43
N GLN A 411 -9.61 7.85 -0.19
CA GLN A 411 -10.31 8.36 0.99
C GLN A 411 -10.06 9.85 1.21
N HIS A 412 -8.96 10.38 0.69
CA HIS A 412 -8.60 11.78 0.79
C HIS A 412 -8.08 12.26 -0.58
N PRO A 413 -8.87 13.02 -1.36
CA PRO A 413 -8.45 13.60 -2.63
C PRO A 413 -7.47 14.76 -2.37
N MET A 414 -6.32 14.45 -1.78
CA MET A 414 -5.23 15.36 -1.46
C MET A 414 -4.05 15.07 -2.39
N PRO A 415 -3.19 16.06 -2.67
CA PRO A 415 -1.97 15.81 -3.43
C PRO A 415 -1.04 14.88 -2.64
N TYR A 416 -0.71 13.74 -3.24
CA TYR A 416 0.22 12.75 -2.69
C TYR A 416 1.31 12.39 -3.72
N PRO A 417 2.59 12.33 -3.32
CA PRO A 417 3.69 11.95 -4.21
C PRO A 417 3.55 10.58 -4.89
N MET A 418 2.89 9.62 -4.25
CA MET A 418 2.69 8.25 -4.76
C MET A 418 1.44 8.07 -5.63
N PHE A 419 0.57 9.07 -5.74
CA PHE A 419 -0.61 9.01 -6.60
C PHE A 419 -0.42 9.88 -7.83
N ARG A 420 -0.85 9.39 -8.98
CA ARG A 420 -0.96 10.21 -10.19
C ARG A 420 -2.34 10.05 -10.82
N PRO A 421 -2.96 11.15 -11.24
CA PRO A 421 -4.12 11.08 -12.13
C PRO A 421 -3.74 10.31 -13.39
N LEU A 422 -4.58 9.35 -13.76
CA LEU A 422 -4.50 8.74 -15.09
C LEU A 422 -5.38 9.53 -16.05
N VAL A 423 -4.75 10.04 -17.09
CA VAL A 423 -5.35 10.88 -18.13
C VAL A 423 -5.08 10.21 -19.47
N ARG A 424 -6.12 10.17 -20.30
CA ARG A 424 -6.03 9.71 -21.68
C ARG A 424 -6.19 10.91 -22.61
N GLY A 425 -5.49 10.89 -23.74
CA GLY A 425 -5.88 11.70 -24.89
C GLY A 425 -7.30 11.34 -25.37
N ARG A 426 -8.11 12.34 -25.69
CA ARG A 426 -9.52 12.16 -26.07
C ARG A 426 -9.66 11.44 -27.41
N ASP A 427 -8.79 11.74 -28.38
CA ASP A 427 -8.76 11.04 -29.66
C ASP A 427 -8.24 9.62 -29.45
N VAL A 428 -9.16 8.66 -29.65
CA VAL A 428 -8.86 7.23 -29.62
C VAL A 428 -8.15 6.84 -30.91
N THR A 429 -6.98 6.24 -30.78
CA THR A 429 -6.06 6.13 -31.92
C THR A 429 -6.34 4.98 -32.86
N THR A 430 -6.99 3.92 -32.39
CA THR A 430 -7.49 2.82 -33.22
C THR A 430 -8.60 2.08 -32.49
N PHE A 431 -9.66 1.75 -33.22
CA PHE A 431 -10.68 0.79 -32.81
C PHE A 431 -10.40 -0.57 -33.44
N SER A 432 -10.91 -1.64 -32.85
CA SER A 432 -10.96 -2.90 -33.57
C SER A 432 -11.87 -2.80 -34.79
N ALA A 433 -11.42 -3.35 -35.92
CA ALA A 433 -12.24 -3.46 -37.12
C ALA A 433 -13.51 -4.27 -36.80
N THR A 434 -14.67 -3.75 -37.19
CA THR A 434 -15.94 -4.47 -37.03
C THR A 434 -15.94 -5.73 -37.90
N THR A 435 -16.81 -6.70 -37.58
CA THR A 435 -16.95 -7.91 -38.40
C THR A 435 -17.30 -7.59 -39.87
N GLU A 436 -17.95 -6.46 -40.13
CA GLU A 436 -18.25 -5.97 -41.48
C GLU A 436 -17.02 -5.36 -42.18
N GLU A 437 -16.09 -4.74 -41.46
CA GLU A 437 -14.84 -4.17 -42.03
C GLU A 437 -13.77 -5.25 -42.32
N ARG A 438 -13.98 -6.49 -41.86
CA ARG A 438 -13.06 -7.63 -42.07
C ARG A 438 -13.49 -8.59 -43.17
N ARG A 439 -14.71 -8.43 -43.68
CA ARG A 439 -15.24 -9.15 -44.85
C ARG A 439 -15.08 -8.28 -46.07
#